data_AF-A0A2V2VPN9-F1
#
_entry.id   AF-A0A2V2VPN9-F1
#
_cell.length_a   1.000
_cell.length_b   1.000
_cell.length_c   1.000
_cell.angle_alpha   90.00
_cell.angle_beta   90.00
_cell.angle_gamma   90.00
#
_symmetry.space_group_name_H-M   'P 1'
#
loop_
_entity.id
_entity.type
_entity.pdbx_description
1 polymer ?
#
loop_
_entity_poly.entity_id
_entity_poly.type
_entity_poly.pdbx_seq_one_letter_code
_entity_poly.pdbx_strand_id
1 'polypeptide(L)'
;MEMLEGCYESVYNASWHHVVEVPGGEGTGMKVEEGKPPQSWTYKKAGNTFEKDDAVQQSGAPRPRLLVLTSDDGWPYTWEREVSEFIPDCYVNCEVERVWQTVKGDLTKWFSSHGRTEFKPKKRLLIGTSGIGKSMGAGPHPLYQLLHYDAEQIPVVVYFIADRK
;
A
#
# COMPACT_ATOMS: atom_id res chain seq x y z
N MET A 1 5.36 14.15 20.92
CA MET A 1 4.53 13.22 20.14
C MET A 1 3.12 13.72 20.31
N GLU A 2 2.57 14.33 19.27
CA GLU A 2 1.17 14.75 19.26
C GLU A 2 0.34 13.62 18.64
N MET A 3 -0.79 13.33 19.25
CA MET A 3 -1.74 12.36 18.72
C MET A 3 -2.77 13.12 17.91
N LEU A 4 -2.77 12.93 16.59
CA LEU A 4 -3.73 13.57 15.70
C LEU A 4 -5.06 12.83 15.80
N GLU A 5 -6.06 13.49 16.39
CA GLU A 5 -7.43 12.98 16.50
C GLU A 5 -8.01 12.75 15.10
N GLY A 6 -8.79 11.68 14.90
CA GLY A 6 -9.38 11.34 13.59
C GLY A 6 -8.44 10.69 12.56
N CYS A 7 -7.13 10.61 12.83
CA CYS A 7 -6.12 10.08 11.88
C CYS A 7 -6.42 8.65 11.43
N TYR A 8 -6.68 7.77 12.39
CA TYR A 8 -6.96 6.36 12.12
C TYR A 8 -8.32 6.17 11.44
N GLU A 9 -9.32 6.98 11.78
CA GLU A 9 -10.65 6.93 11.19
C GLU A 9 -10.62 7.35 9.72
N SER A 10 -9.94 8.46 9.41
CA SER A 10 -9.68 8.92 8.04
C SER A 10 -9.05 7.83 7.17
N VAL A 11 -7.97 7.21 7.66
CA VAL A 11 -7.31 6.12 6.93
C VAL A 11 -8.24 4.93 6.80
N TYR A 12 -8.93 4.53 7.86
CA TYR A 12 -9.82 3.37 7.84
C TYR A 12 -10.97 3.54 6.83
N ASN A 13 -11.54 4.74 6.73
CA ASN A 13 -12.66 5.06 5.86
C ASN A 13 -12.27 5.34 4.39
N ALA A 14 -10.97 5.30 4.06
CA ALA A 14 -10.51 5.56 2.70
C ALA A 14 -11.07 4.55 1.67
N SER A 15 -11.45 5.07 0.50
CA SER A 15 -12.08 4.32 -0.57
C SER A 15 -11.10 3.98 -1.70
N TRP A 16 -11.29 2.81 -2.31
CA TRP A 16 -10.44 2.36 -3.41
C TRP A 16 -10.91 2.88 -4.75
N HIS A 17 -9.95 3.28 -5.56
CA HIS A 17 -10.07 3.47 -7.00
C HIS A 17 -8.89 2.79 -7.69
N HIS A 18 -9.03 2.49 -8.97
CA HIS A 18 -7.94 1.90 -9.74
C HIS A 18 -7.93 2.35 -11.19
N VAL A 19 -6.72 2.43 -11.74
CA VAL A 19 -6.45 2.79 -13.12
C VAL A 19 -6.07 1.52 -13.86
N VAL A 20 -6.85 1.17 -14.87
CA VAL A 20 -6.56 0.08 -15.80
C VAL A 20 -6.13 0.60 -17.15
N GLU A 21 -5.13 -0.07 -17.70
CA GLU A 21 -4.81 0.02 -19.10
C GLU A 21 -5.80 -0.83 -19.89
N VAL A 22 -6.51 -0.23 -20.85
CA VAL A 22 -7.43 -0.92 -21.75
C VAL A 22 -6.76 -1.05 -23.12
N PRO A 23 -6.49 -2.28 -23.60
CA PRO A 23 -5.96 -2.46 -24.95
C PRO A 23 -7.01 -2.10 -26.01
N GLY A 24 -6.64 -1.26 -26.98
CA GLY A 24 -7.49 -0.79 -28.08
C GLY A 24 -6.64 -0.27 -29.24
N GLY A 25 -7.26 -0.01 -30.41
CA GLY A 25 -6.64 0.29 -31.73
C GLY A 25 -5.40 1.21 -31.77
N GLU A 26 -5.52 2.45 -32.28
CA GLU A 26 -4.38 3.39 -32.50
C GLU A 26 -3.73 3.94 -31.20
N GLY A 27 -3.90 3.27 -30.06
CA GLY A 27 -3.28 3.69 -28.81
C GLY A 27 -3.78 2.96 -27.57
N THR A 28 -2.93 2.91 -26.56
CA THR A 28 -3.23 2.40 -25.23
C THR A 28 -4.10 3.40 -24.46
N GLY A 29 -5.34 3.03 -24.12
CA GLY A 29 -6.21 3.85 -23.27
C GLY A 29 -5.99 3.58 -21.78
N MET A 30 -6.24 4.60 -20.94
CA MET A 30 -6.30 4.46 -19.48
C MET A 30 -7.72 4.75 -19.02
N LYS A 31 -8.27 3.92 -18.14
CA LYS A 31 -9.59 4.08 -17.54
C LYS A 31 -9.48 4.05 -16.02
N VAL A 32 -10.20 4.93 -15.34
CA VAL A 32 -10.35 4.91 -13.88
C VAL A 32 -11.66 4.19 -13.55
N GLU A 33 -11.59 3.29 -12.58
CA GLU A 33 -12.71 2.52 -12.08
C GLU A 33 -12.76 2.60 -10.55
N GLU A 34 -13.97 2.62 -9.99
CA GLU A 34 -14.19 2.59 -8.55
C GLU A 34 -13.95 1.19 -7.99
N GLY A 35 -13.54 1.13 -6.72
CA GLY A 35 -13.25 -0.11 -6.00
C GLY A 35 -11.84 -0.66 -6.25
N LYS A 36 -11.56 -1.80 -5.60
CA LYS A 36 -10.32 -2.56 -5.82
C LYS A 36 -10.41 -3.26 -7.19
N PRO A 37 -9.29 -3.36 -7.93
CA PRO A 37 -9.29 -4.07 -9.20
C PRO A 37 -9.61 -5.55 -8.98
N PRO A 38 -10.32 -6.20 -9.91
CA PRO A 38 -10.58 -7.64 -9.84
C PRO A 38 -9.29 -8.47 -9.93
N GLN A 39 -8.26 -7.93 -10.59
CA GLN A 39 -6.94 -8.54 -10.68
C GLN A 39 -5.86 -7.54 -10.23
N SER A 40 -5.09 -7.92 -9.21
CA SER A 40 -3.92 -7.15 -8.76
C SER A 40 -2.64 -7.57 -9.50
N TRP A 41 -1.52 -6.88 -9.26
CA TRP A 41 -0.23 -7.28 -9.79
C TRP A 41 0.17 -8.67 -9.31
N THR A 42 0.79 -9.42 -10.22
CA THR A 42 1.39 -10.73 -9.94
C THR A 42 2.82 -10.55 -9.47
N TYR A 43 3.21 -11.34 -8.47
CA TYR A 43 4.56 -11.32 -7.93
C TYR A 43 5.11 -12.74 -7.83
N LYS A 44 6.37 -12.90 -8.20
CA LYS A 44 7.15 -14.11 -7.98
C LYS A 44 8.11 -13.91 -6.81
N LYS A 45 8.38 -14.97 -6.07
CA LYS A 45 9.33 -14.94 -4.97
C LYS A 45 10.76 -14.92 -5.54
N ALA A 46 11.52 -13.90 -5.18
CA ALA A 46 12.94 -13.78 -5.50
C ALA A 46 13.73 -13.70 -4.19
N GLY A 47 14.20 -14.85 -3.71
CA GLY A 47 14.87 -14.96 -2.41
C GLY A 47 13.98 -14.54 -1.24
N ASN A 48 14.38 -13.48 -0.52
CA ASN A 48 13.64 -12.90 0.60
C ASN A 48 12.71 -11.74 0.20
N THR A 49 12.64 -11.44 -1.08
CA THR A 49 11.85 -10.35 -1.65
C THR A 49 10.87 -10.87 -2.71
N PHE A 50 10.01 -9.99 -3.18
CA PHE A 50 9.10 -10.25 -4.30
C PHE A 50 9.58 -9.47 -5.53
N GLU A 51 9.39 -10.03 -6.71
CA GLU A 51 9.58 -9.36 -8.00
C GLU A 51 8.27 -9.38 -8.75
N LYS A 52 7.97 -8.30 -9.46
CA LYS A 52 6.79 -8.24 -10.32
C LYS A 52 6.92 -9.31 -11.41
N ASP A 53 5.88 -10.12 -11.57
CA ASP A 53 5.84 -11.19 -12.55
C ASP A 53 5.08 -10.73 -13.79
N ASP A 54 5.81 -10.06 -14.68
CA ASP A 54 5.28 -9.49 -15.93
C ASP A 54 5.29 -10.46 -17.11
N ALA A 55 5.88 -11.66 -16.94
CA ALA A 55 6.05 -12.62 -18.03
C ALA A 55 4.77 -13.39 -18.39
N VAL A 56 3.75 -13.38 -17.51
CA VAL A 56 2.55 -14.23 -17.58
C VAL A 56 1.26 -13.42 -17.87
N GLN A 57 1.35 -12.14 -18.21
CA GLN A 57 0.15 -11.36 -18.49
C GLN A 57 -0.34 -11.58 -19.93
N GLN A 58 -1.54 -12.16 -20.07
CA GLN A 58 -2.21 -12.31 -21.36
C GLN A 58 -2.32 -10.96 -22.09
N SER A 59 -1.89 -10.92 -23.35
CA SER A 59 -2.08 -9.78 -24.23
C SER A 59 -3.59 -9.60 -24.46
N GLY A 60 -4.20 -8.57 -23.86
CA GLY A 60 -5.62 -8.25 -24.03
C GLY A 60 -6.42 -8.05 -22.74
N ALA A 61 -5.93 -8.51 -21.59
CA ALA A 61 -6.60 -8.27 -20.32
C ALA A 61 -6.33 -6.83 -19.80
N PRO A 62 -7.31 -6.16 -19.16
CA PRO A 62 -7.08 -4.90 -18.48
C PRO A 62 -5.94 -5.01 -17.46
N ARG A 63 -4.94 -4.13 -17.54
CA ARG A 63 -3.76 -4.20 -16.67
C ARG A 63 -3.82 -3.13 -15.59
N PRO A 64 -3.75 -3.48 -14.30
CA PRO A 64 -3.66 -2.47 -13.24
C PRO A 64 -2.36 -1.67 -13.42
N ARG A 65 -2.50 -0.35 -13.50
CA ARG A 65 -1.38 0.59 -13.64
C ARG A 65 -1.15 1.38 -12.36
N LEU A 66 -2.23 1.70 -11.65
CA LEU A 66 -2.18 2.43 -10.41
C LEU A 66 -3.42 2.10 -9.58
N LEU A 67 -3.27 1.93 -8.28
CA LEU A 67 -4.39 1.96 -7.35
C LEU A 67 -4.33 3.27 -6.58
N VAL A 68 -5.48 3.73 -6.12
CA VAL A 68 -5.61 4.96 -5.34
C VAL A 68 -6.49 4.66 -4.14
N LEU A 69 -6.02 5.04 -2.97
CA LEU A 69 -6.83 5.17 -1.78
C LEU A 69 -7.17 6.64 -1.62
N THR A 70 -8.45 6.98 -1.59
CA THR A 70 -8.92 8.36 -1.45
C THR A 70 -9.56 8.53 -0.08
N SER A 71 -9.10 9.50 0.70
CA SER A 71 -9.69 9.90 1.99
C SER A 71 -10.20 11.33 1.93
N ASP A 72 -11.46 11.53 2.30
CA ASP A 72 -12.10 12.86 2.38
C ASP A 72 -11.52 13.72 3.51
N ASP A 73 -10.89 13.09 4.50
CA ASP A 73 -10.24 13.76 5.63
C ASP A 73 -8.73 13.91 5.42
N GLY A 74 -8.18 13.38 4.31
CA GLY A 74 -6.77 13.46 3.94
C GLY A 74 -5.89 12.40 4.61
N TRP A 75 -4.57 12.52 4.50
CA TRP A 75 -3.63 11.50 5.00
C TRP A 75 -2.79 11.99 6.18
N PRO A 76 -2.25 11.08 7.02
CA PRO A 76 -1.49 11.47 8.21
C PRO A 76 -0.30 12.42 7.93
N TYR A 77 0.31 12.34 6.75
CA TYR A 77 1.46 13.18 6.36
C TYR A 77 1.06 14.55 5.80
N THR A 78 -0.21 14.77 5.45
CA THR A 78 -0.69 16.07 4.97
C THR A 78 -1.06 17.01 6.13
N TRP A 79 -1.31 16.48 7.32
CA TRP A 79 -1.71 17.27 8.49
C TRP A 79 -0.57 17.97 9.23
N GLU A 80 0.67 17.49 9.11
CA GLU A 80 1.82 18.07 9.82
C GLU A 80 2.35 19.36 9.15
N ARG A 81 1.87 19.70 7.95
CA ARG A 81 2.29 20.90 7.21
C ARG A 81 1.20 21.96 7.28
N GLU A 82 1.38 22.97 8.14
CA GLU A 82 0.50 24.14 8.28
C GLU A 82 0.22 24.88 6.95
N VAL A 83 0.97 24.62 5.89
CA VAL A 83 0.70 25.07 4.52
C VAL A 83 1.19 23.99 3.53
N SER A 84 0.37 22.99 3.21
CA SER A 84 0.53 22.28 1.92
C SER A 84 -0.76 21.57 1.54
N GLU A 85 -1.22 21.85 0.31
CA GLU A 85 -2.30 21.21 -0.45
C GLU A 85 -2.90 19.96 0.20
N PHE A 86 -4.20 20.02 0.47
CA PHE A 86 -4.99 18.84 0.84
C PHE A 86 -4.87 17.81 -0.29
N ILE A 87 -4.13 16.72 -0.05
CA ILE A 87 -3.98 15.60 -0.97
C ILE A 87 -4.85 14.46 -0.43
N PRO A 88 -6.06 14.24 -0.99
CA PRO A 88 -6.94 13.15 -0.56
C PRO A 88 -6.43 11.78 -1.02
N ASP A 89 -5.53 11.75 -2.02
CA ASP A 89 -5.14 10.53 -2.72
C ASP A 89 -3.80 9.95 -2.26
N CYS A 90 -3.82 8.67 -1.90
CA CYS A 90 -2.64 7.83 -1.70
C CYS A 90 -2.46 6.92 -2.91
N TYR A 91 -1.43 7.21 -3.71
CA TYR A 91 -1.09 6.44 -4.90
C TYR A 91 -0.32 5.16 -4.57
N VAL A 92 -0.86 4.02 -5.00
CA VAL A 92 -0.31 2.67 -4.78
C VAL A 92 0.06 2.07 -6.13
N ASN A 93 1.34 2.07 -6.44
CA ASN A 93 1.88 1.37 -7.60
C ASN A 93 2.33 -0.05 -7.23
N CYS A 94 2.85 -0.78 -8.21
CA CYS A 94 3.34 -2.14 -8.00
C CYS A 94 4.48 -2.24 -6.95
N GLU A 95 5.29 -1.20 -6.76
CA GLU A 95 6.36 -1.19 -5.77
C GLU A 95 5.84 -0.98 -4.35
N VAL A 96 4.86 -0.10 -4.18
CA VAL A 96 4.16 0.10 -2.91
C VAL A 96 3.39 -1.16 -2.52
N GLU A 97 2.70 -1.78 -3.47
CA GLU A 97 2.00 -3.05 -3.22
C GLU A 97 2.98 -4.19 -2.88
N ARG A 98 4.18 -4.19 -3.47
CA ARG A 98 5.26 -5.14 -3.13
C ARG A 98 5.76 -5.00 -1.68
N VAL A 99 5.77 -3.78 -1.15
CA VAL A 99 6.03 -3.54 0.28
C VAL A 99 4.96 -4.22 1.12
N TRP A 100 3.68 -4.05 0.76
CA TRP A 100 2.59 -4.73 1.46
C TRP A 100 2.71 -6.25 1.39
N GLN A 101 3.04 -6.84 0.24
CA GLN A 101 3.27 -8.29 0.12
C GLN A 101 4.40 -8.78 1.05
N THR A 102 5.43 -7.97 1.26
CA THR A 102 6.51 -8.26 2.21
C THR A 102 6.01 -8.27 3.65
N VAL A 103 5.24 -7.25 4.05
CA VAL A 103 4.63 -7.15 5.39
C VAL A 103 3.66 -8.31 5.62
N LYS A 104 2.76 -8.57 4.66
CA LYS A 104 1.82 -9.69 4.71
C LYS A 104 2.53 -11.04 4.87
N GLY A 105 3.63 -11.26 4.14
CA GLY A 105 4.42 -12.47 4.25
C GLY A 105 5.11 -12.64 5.61
N ASP A 106 5.46 -11.55 6.30
CA ASP A 106 5.95 -11.60 7.68
C ASP A 106 4.82 -11.88 8.68
N LEU A 107 3.65 -11.25 8.51
CA LEU A 107 2.46 -11.52 9.34
C LEU A 107 2.02 -12.98 9.21
N THR A 108 1.96 -13.53 7.99
CA THR A 108 1.61 -14.95 7.76
C THR A 108 2.57 -15.88 8.48
N LYS A 109 3.88 -15.58 8.50
CA LYS A 109 4.86 -16.39 9.23
C LYS A 109 4.70 -16.24 10.74
N TRP A 110 4.47 -15.02 11.21
CA TRP A 110 4.23 -14.75 12.62
C TRP A 110 3.04 -15.55 13.15
N PHE A 111 1.90 -15.49 12.47
CA PHE A 111 0.66 -16.13 12.92
C PHE A 111 0.55 -17.61 12.52
N SER A 112 1.55 -18.17 11.83
CA SER A 112 1.52 -19.59 11.48
C SER A 112 1.67 -20.47 12.73
N SER A 113 0.75 -21.41 12.92
CA SER A 113 0.71 -22.36 14.04
C SER A 113 1.80 -23.44 13.99
N HIS A 114 2.60 -23.49 12.92
CA HIS A 114 3.58 -24.55 12.69
C HIS A 114 4.87 -24.31 13.48
N GLY A 115 4.89 -24.82 14.72
CA GLY A 115 5.97 -25.25 15.63
C GLY A 115 7.47 -25.12 15.30
N ARG A 116 7.93 -24.22 14.44
CA ARG A 116 9.35 -23.85 14.29
C ARG A 116 9.57 -22.52 14.99
N THR A 117 9.99 -22.63 16.26
CA THR A 117 10.84 -21.68 16.99
C THR A 117 10.72 -20.21 16.57
N GLU A 118 9.95 -19.46 17.35
CA GLU A 118 10.08 -18.01 17.55
C GLU A 118 10.27 -17.17 16.26
N PHE A 119 9.23 -17.02 15.44
CA PHE A 119 9.26 -15.91 14.48
C PHE A 119 9.17 -14.60 15.24
N LYS A 120 10.32 -13.94 15.46
CA LYS A 120 10.36 -12.61 16.07
C LYS A 120 9.99 -11.54 15.04
N PRO A 121 9.22 -10.50 15.43
CA PRO A 121 8.99 -9.31 14.62
C PRO A 121 10.27 -8.88 13.89
N LYS A 122 10.22 -8.81 12.55
CA LYS A 122 11.35 -8.34 11.75
C LYS A 122 11.23 -6.84 11.56
N LYS A 123 12.30 -6.12 11.88
CA LYS A 123 12.44 -4.71 11.47
C LYS A 123 12.68 -4.68 9.96
N ARG A 124 11.82 -3.96 9.23
CA ARG A 124 11.96 -3.73 7.79
C ARG A 124 12.35 -2.28 7.56
N LEU A 125 13.28 -2.04 6.64
CA LEU A 125 13.71 -0.72 6.22
C LEU A 125 13.48 -0.59 4.72
N LEU A 126 12.67 0.40 4.33
CA LEU A 126 12.45 0.74 2.93
C LEU A 126 13.44 1.83 2.51
N ILE A 127 14.33 1.48 1.58
CA ILE A 127 15.31 2.40 0.99
C ILE A 127 14.96 2.60 -0.48
N GLY A 128 15.15 3.81 -0.98
CA GLY A 128 14.95 4.13 -2.39
C GLY A 128 15.30 5.57 -2.68
N THR A 129 15.38 5.91 -3.96
CA THR A 129 15.75 7.24 -4.45
C THR A 129 14.84 8.33 -3.88
N SER A 130 15.38 9.54 -3.67
CA SER A 130 14.55 10.70 -3.31
C SER A 130 13.46 10.94 -4.37
N GLY A 131 12.27 11.38 -3.96
CA GLY A 131 11.16 11.64 -4.88
C GLY A 131 10.40 10.42 -5.42
N ILE A 132 10.84 9.18 -5.15
CA ILE A 132 10.21 7.97 -5.71
C ILE A 132 8.86 7.57 -5.05
N GLY A 133 8.33 8.40 -4.14
CA GLY A 133 7.03 8.14 -3.50
C GLY A 133 7.05 7.23 -2.27
N LYS A 134 8.20 7.05 -1.59
CA LYS A 134 8.32 6.22 -0.36
C LYS A 134 7.34 6.65 0.73
N SER A 135 7.28 7.93 1.04
CA SER A 135 6.46 8.49 2.12
C SER A 135 4.99 8.59 1.73
N MET A 136 4.70 9.02 0.49
CA MET A 136 3.33 9.25 0.02
C MET A 136 2.53 7.97 -0.23
N GLY A 137 3.18 6.86 -0.61
CA GLY A 137 2.49 5.58 -0.86
C GLY A 137 2.83 4.51 0.17
N ALA A 138 4.12 4.26 0.42
CA ALA A 138 4.56 3.11 1.23
C ALA A 138 4.49 3.30 2.75
N GLY A 139 4.01 4.45 3.23
CA GLY A 139 3.58 4.67 4.61
C GLY A 139 2.07 4.43 4.80
N PRO A 140 1.22 5.23 4.16
CA PRO A 140 -0.25 5.15 4.32
C PRO A 140 -0.87 3.84 3.84
N HIS A 141 -0.40 3.25 2.73
CA HIS A 141 -0.99 2.00 2.22
C HIS A 141 -0.83 0.81 3.18
N PRO A 142 0.38 0.50 3.70
CA PRO A 142 0.50 -0.53 4.73
C PRO A 142 -0.32 -0.23 6.00
N LEU A 143 -0.45 1.04 6.40
CA LEU A 143 -1.29 1.41 7.55
C LEU A 143 -2.75 1.05 7.28
N TYR A 144 -3.31 1.45 6.14
CA TYR A 144 -4.66 1.07 5.71
C TYR A 144 -4.84 -0.45 5.77
N GLN A 145 -3.92 -1.20 5.18
CA GLN A 145 -4.02 -2.66 5.11
C GLN A 145 -3.95 -3.33 6.48
N LEU A 146 -3.17 -2.77 7.42
CA LEU A 146 -3.07 -3.27 8.79
C LEU A 146 -4.35 -2.98 9.60
N LEU A 147 -4.98 -1.82 9.41
CA LEU A 147 -6.23 -1.48 10.07
C LEU A 147 -7.42 -2.31 9.57
N HIS A 148 -7.35 -2.77 8.32
CA HIS A 148 -8.31 -3.70 7.73
C HIS A 148 -7.88 -5.18 7.85
N TYR A 149 -6.84 -5.47 8.64
CA TYR A 149 -6.42 -6.83 8.93
C TYR A 149 -7.29 -7.46 10.02
N ASP A 150 -7.13 -8.76 10.26
CA ASP A 150 -7.83 -9.46 11.33
C ASP A 150 -7.50 -8.86 12.71
N ALA A 151 -8.51 -8.27 13.36
CA ALA A 151 -8.40 -7.60 14.65
C ALA A 151 -8.05 -8.57 15.79
N GLU A 152 -8.35 -9.87 15.66
CA GLU A 152 -7.92 -10.87 16.65
C GLU A 152 -6.40 -11.13 16.57
N GLN A 153 -5.82 -10.96 15.38
CA GLN A 153 -4.39 -11.14 15.14
C GLN A 153 -3.60 -9.85 15.41
N ILE A 154 -4.13 -8.69 15.00
CA ILE A 154 -3.48 -7.38 15.16
C ILE A 154 -4.42 -6.43 15.90
N PRO A 155 -4.41 -6.46 17.25
CA PRO A 155 -5.31 -5.61 18.04
C PRO A 155 -4.86 -4.14 18.10
N VAL A 156 -3.58 -3.86 17.81
CA VAL A 156 -2.99 -2.52 17.93
C VAL A 156 -2.04 -2.23 16.78
N VAL A 157 -2.19 -1.06 16.16
CA VAL A 157 -1.29 -0.53 15.13
C VAL A 157 -0.82 0.85 15.56
N VAL A 158 0.49 1.07 15.64
CA VAL A 158 1.07 2.38 15.99
C VAL A 158 1.82 2.94 14.79
N TYR A 159 1.46 4.16 14.37
CA TYR A 159 2.06 4.86 13.25
C TYR A 159 2.78 6.12 13.71
N PHE A 160 4.01 6.33 13.24
CA PHE A 160 4.83 7.48 13.58
C PHE A 160 5.32 8.16 12.31
N ILE A 161 5.13 9.46 12.25
CA ILE A 161 5.80 10.35 11.30
C ILE A 161 6.85 11.11 12.09
N ALA A 162 8.06 11.21 11.54
CA ALA A 162 9.13 11.99 12.12
C ALA A 162 9.52 13.07 11.12
N ASP A 163 9.39 14.33 11.53
CA ASP A 163 9.83 15.43 10.71
C ASP A 163 11.36 15.55 10.76
N ARG A 164 11.99 15.80 9.60
CA ARG A 164 13.42 16.12 9.58
C ARG A 164 13.57 17.61 9.87
N LYS A 165 13.91 17.94 11.11
CA LYS A 165 14.49 19.24 11.45
C LYS A 165 15.85 19.43 10.79
#